data_AF-A0A821YZQ3-F1
#
_entry.id   AF-A0A821YZQ3-F1
#
_cell.length_a   1.000
_cell.length_b   1.000
_cell.length_c   1.000
_cell.angle_alpha   90.00
_cell.angle_beta   90.00
_cell.angle_gamma   90.00
#
_symmetry.space_group_name_H-M   'P 1'
#
loop_
_entity.id
_entity.type
_entity.pdbx_description
1 polymer ?
#
loop_
_entity_poly.entity_id
_entity_poly.type
_entity_poly.pdbx_seq_one_letter_code
_entity_poly.pdbx_strand_id
1 'polypeptide(L)'
;NMSVTGGLAIGVPGDLRAYEKAYQLFGGGVTWKELFEPTIQLCREGFRISESQGAAIKQTTRVILDDPALRQLFVKNSTTNELYGAGDIMRRPKLARTLEIVANQGADAFYTGELSDKIVKEIQDRGGIITKQDLAQFNVDFQEALSIDINNTYTAYTTHAPTSGPILTFILNILQGFQSDQGNFKTSNPSALFYHRLIEAFKFAYAKRSEIGDPSKINITELIRNLTSKDYADDIRSRIRDNTTFGYQYYGGTWEDRIRTGTAHISVVGLDGDAVALTSTVNQYFGSKVLGPETDIIYNDQMDSFSTPNTINSFGVPASPANFIAPGKRPVSSMAPLVVIEKQSQR
;
A
#
# COMPACT_ATOMS: atom_id res chain seq x y z
N ASN A 1 -7.82 -11.29 -16.51
CA ASN A 1 -7.62 -11.66 -15.10
C ASN A 1 -8.65 -10.90 -14.27
N MET A 2 -9.56 -11.59 -13.57
CA MET A 2 -10.67 -10.97 -12.83
C MET A 2 -10.21 -10.17 -11.60
N SER A 3 -8.99 -10.39 -11.13
CA SER A 3 -8.44 -9.67 -9.97
C SER A 3 -7.88 -8.29 -10.30
N VAL A 4 -7.74 -7.93 -11.59
CA VAL A 4 -7.09 -6.67 -12.03
C VAL A 4 -8.08 -5.62 -12.51
N THR A 5 -9.22 -6.04 -13.05
CA THR A 5 -10.17 -5.13 -13.71
C THR A 5 -11.60 -5.57 -13.48
N GLY A 6 -12.49 -4.61 -13.27
CA GLY A 6 -13.91 -4.84 -12.97
C GLY A 6 -14.19 -4.97 -11.47
N GLY A 7 -15.46 -5.18 -11.13
CA GLY A 7 -15.92 -5.14 -9.74
C GLY A 7 -15.36 -6.25 -8.85
N LEU A 8 -14.97 -7.41 -9.41
CA LEU A 8 -14.35 -8.51 -8.66
C LEU A 8 -12.92 -8.22 -8.20
N ALA A 9 -12.28 -7.20 -8.80
CA ALA A 9 -10.95 -6.76 -8.38
C ALA A 9 -10.98 -5.90 -7.11
N ILE A 10 -12.16 -5.38 -6.74
CA ILE A 10 -12.33 -4.38 -5.70
C ILE A 10 -12.39 -5.06 -4.32
N GLY A 11 -11.51 -4.64 -3.42
CA GLY A 11 -11.64 -4.87 -1.99
C GLY A 11 -12.40 -3.73 -1.31
N VAL A 12 -12.98 -3.96 -0.14
CA VAL A 12 -13.68 -2.92 0.64
C VAL A 12 -12.74 -1.72 0.88
N PRO A 13 -13.08 -0.50 0.40
CA PRO A 13 -12.21 0.66 0.57
C PRO A 13 -12.05 1.06 2.05
N GLY A 14 -10.80 1.07 2.54
CA GLY A 14 -10.50 1.26 3.96
C GLY A 14 -9.95 2.63 4.37
N ASP A 15 -9.42 3.39 3.42
CA ASP A 15 -8.68 4.64 3.70
C ASP A 15 -9.49 5.66 4.49
N LEU A 16 -10.76 5.89 4.14
CA LEU A 16 -11.58 6.90 4.80
C LEU A 16 -11.84 6.57 6.28
N ARG A 17 -12.12 5.30 6.60
CA ARG A 17 -12.24 4.86 8.00
C ARG A 17 -10.92 4.96 8.75
N ALA A 18 -9.80 4.68 8.08
CA ALA A 18 -8.48 4.79 8.68
C ALA A 18 -8.14 6.25 9.00
N TYR A 19 -8.46 7.18 8.10
CA TYR A 19 -8.27 8.62 8.32
C TYR A 19 -9.18 9.16 9.42
N GLU A 20 -10.44 8.71 9.50
CA GLU A 20 -11.33 9.06 10.61
C GLU A 20 -10.77 8.56 11.95
N LYS A 21 -10.30 7.31 12.01
CA LYS A 21 -9.70 6.75 13.22
C LYS A 21 -8.46 7.54 13.65
N ALA A 22 -7.59 7.88 12.71
CA ALA A 22 -6.41 8.72 12.97
C ALA A 22 -6.81 10.12 13.46
N TYR A 23 -7.81 10.74 12.83
CA TYR A 23 -8.36 12.03 13.24
C TYR A 23 -8.91 12.02 14.67
N GLN A 24 -9.67 10.98 15.04
CA GLN A 24 -10.23 10.83 16.39
C GLN A 24 -9.14 10.64 17.46
N LEU A 25 -8.05 9.96 17.13
CA LEU A 25 -6.96 9.67 18.07
C LEU A 25 -5.95 10.81 18.20
N PHE A 26 -5.63 11.48 17.09
CA PHE A 26 -4.48 12.38 16.97
C PHE A 26 -4.81 13.74 16.34
N GLY A 27 -6.10 14.10 16.19
CA GLY A 27 -6.51 15.35 15.56
C GLY A 27 -5.98 16.58 16.28
N GLY A 28 -5.19 17.40 15.56
CA GLY A 28 -4.54 18.61 16.09
C GLY A 28 -5.41 19.86 16.15
N GLY A 29 -6.72 19.72 16.36
CA GLY A 29 -7.65 20.86 16.56
C GLY A 29 -8.33 21.42 15.30
N VAL A 30 -7.99 20.93 14.10
CA VAL A 30 -8.73 21.22 12.85
C VAL A 30 -10.04 20.43 12.86
N THR A 31 -11.15 21.02 12.40
CA THR A 31 -12.42 20.29 12.30
C THR A 31 -12.39 19.26 11.16
N TRP A 32 -13.15 18.17 11.29
CA TRP A 32 -13.26 17.15 10.25
C TRP A 32 -13.56 17.75 8.88
N LYS A 33 -14.51 18.69 8.83
CA LYS A 33 -14.93 19.37 7.59
C LYS A 33 -13.80 20.16 6.93
N GLU A 34 -13.01 20.89 7.73
CA GLU A 34 -11.90 21.71 7.23
C GLU A 34 -10.82 20.88 6.54
N LEU A 35 -10.66 19.59 6.88
CA LEU A 35 -9.71 18.69 6.22
C LEU A 35 -10.06 18.44 4.74
N PHE A 36 -11.34 18.55 4.36
CA PHE A 36 -11.80 18.24 3.00
C PHE A 36 -11.89 19.49 2.12
N GLU A 37 -12.07 20.68 2.71
CA GLU A 37 -12.36 21.92 1.98
C GLU A 37 -11.33 22.23 0.86
N PRO A 38 -10.01 22.13 1.08
CA PRO A 38 -9.04 22.39 0.02
C PRO A 38 -9.19 21.44 -1.17
N THR A 39 -9.49 20.16 -0.91
CA THR A 39 -9.64 19.15 -1.96
C THR A 39 -10.98 19.30 -2.70
N ILE A 40 -12.05 19.66 -1.99
CA ILE A 40 -13.34 19.99 -2.58
C ILE A 40 -13.19 21.17 -3.55
N GLN A 41 -12.48 22.24 -3.13
CA GLN A 41 -12.21 23.39 -3.97
C GLN A 41 -11.41 23.01 -5.23
N LEU A 42 -10.33 22.24 -5.09
CA LEU A 42 -9.55 21.73 -6.23
C LEU A 42 -10.40 20.91 -7.20
N CYS A 43 -11.32 20.08 -6.69
CA CYS A 43 -12.22 19.29 -7.52
C CYS A 43 -13.24 20.17 -8.29
N ARG A 44 -13.71 21.27 -7.70
CA ARG A 44 -14.68 22.20 -8.32
C ARG A 44 -14.02 23.14 -9.33
N GLU A 45 -12.96 23.83 -8.91
CA GLU A 45 -12.30 24.88 -9.69
C GLU A 45 -11.37 24.30 -10.76
N GLY A 46 -10.79 23.15 -10.45
CA GLY A 46 -9.90 22.38 -11.30
C GLY A 46 -8.46 22.40 -10.78
N PHE A 47 -7.74 21.35 -11.10
CA PHE A 47 -6.32 21.20 -10.75
C PHE A 47 -5.50 20.85 -11.99
N ARG A 48 -4.22 21.23 -11.95
CA ARG A 48 -3.27 20.93 -13.01
C ARG A 48 -2.84 19.48 -12.90
N ILE A 49 -3.02 18.72 -13.97
CA ILE A 49 -2.58 17.32 -14.05
C ILE A 49 -1.05 17.27 -13.98
N SER A 50 -0.54 16.44 -13.07
CA SER A 50 0.89 16.21 -12.90
C SER A 50 1.47 15.35 -14.02
N GLU A 51 2.80 15.37 -14.19
CA GLU A 51 3.49 14.48 -15.15
C GLU A 51 3.18 13.01 -14.90
N SER A 52 3.15 12.58 -13.63
CA SER A 52 2.87 11.18 -13.27
C SER A 52 1.43 10.79 -13.60
N GLN A 53 0.46 11.66 -13.34
CA GLN A 53 -0.94 11.40 -13.69
C GLN A 53 -1.13 11.41 -15.22
N GLY A 54 -0.53 12.35 -15.95
CA GLY A 54 -0.56 12.39 -17.40
C GLY A 54 0.05 11.13 -18.03
N ALA A 55 1.17 10.65 -17.49
CA ALA A 55 1.78 9.38 -17.90
C ALA A 55 0.86 8.18 -17.64
N ALA A 56 0.19 8.13 -16.49
CA ALA A 56 -0.77 7.08 -16.17
C ALA A 56 -1.98 7.08 -17.12
N ILE A 57 -2.54 8.26 -17.45
CA ILE A 57 -3.62 8.42 -18.43
C ILE A 57 -3.17 7.88 -19.79
N LYS A 58 -1.98 8.31 -20.26
CA LYS A 58 -1.41 7.86 -21.54
C LYS A 58 -1.21 6.33 -21.57
N GLN A 59 -0.68 5.75 -20.51
CA GLN A 59 -0.45 4.29 -20.41
C GLN A 59 -1.76 3.49 -20.43
N THR A 60 -2.87 4.09 -19.99
CA THR A 60 -4.18 3.43 -19.89
C THR A 60 -5.16 3.86 -20.99
N THR A 61 -4.69 4.56 -22.03
CA THR A 61 -5.50 5.11 -23.13
C THR A 61 -6.57 4.16 -23.65
N ARG A 62 -6.18 2.92 -24.01
CA ARG A 62 -7.13 1.94 -24.55
C ARG A 62 -8.26 1.63 -23.56
N VAL A 63 -7.92 1.37 -22.31
CA VAL A 63 -8.89 1.07 -21.24
C VAL A 63 -9.83 2.25 -21.03
N ILE A 64 -9.28 3.47 -21.02
CA ILE A 64 -10.06 4.69 -20.88
C ILE A 64 -11.05 4.83 -22.04
N LEU A 65 -10.60 4.63 -23.29
CA LEU A 65 -11.44 4.80 -24.47
C LEU A 65 -12.52 3.72 -24.62
N ASP A 66 -12.29 2.53 -24.06
CA ASP A 66 -13.22 1.40 -24.11
C ASP A 66 -14.28 1.44 -22.98
N ASP A 67 -14.10 2.28 -21.95
CA ASP A 67 -15.01 2.37 -20.80
C ASP A 67 -15.78 3.71 -20.75
N PRO A 68 -17.13 3.71 -20.82
CA PRO A 68 -17.92 4.95 -20.85
C PRO A 68 -17.71 5.91 -19.67
N ALA A 69 -17.49 5.39 -18.46
CA ALA A 69 -17.32 6.22 -17.27
C ALA A 69 -15.92 6.84 -17.24
N LEU A 70 -14.88 6.06 -17.56
CA LEU A 70 -13.52 6.59 -17.70
C LEU A 70 -13.40 7.57 -18.86
N ARG A 71 -14.09 7.33 -19.99
CA ARG A 71 -14.19 8.29 -21.08
C ARG A 71 -14.71 9.63 -20.58
N GLN A 72 -15.79 9.63 -19.80
CA GLN A 72 -16.38 10.87 -19.26
C GLN A 72 -15.38 11.66 -18.39
N LEU A 73 -14.51 10.97 -17.66
CA LEU A 73 -13.54 11.62 -16.78
C LEU A 73 -12.28 12.09 -17.50
N PHE A 74 -11.73 11.27 -18.40
CA PHE A 74 -10.38 11.46 -18.95
C PHE A 74 -10.34 11.95 -20.40
N VAL A 75 -11.45 11.89 -21.15
CA VAL A 75 -11.50 12.44 -22.51
C VAL A 75 -11.79 13.93 -22.45
N LYS A 76 -10.81 14.73 -22.85
CA LYS A 76 -10.87 16.19 -22.93
C LYS A 76 -11.69 16.65 -24.14
N ASN A 77 -11.59 15.95 -25.26
CA ASN A 77 -12.37 16.22 -26.47
C ASN A 77 -12.96 14.92 -27.04
N SER A 78 -14.28 14.79 -26.96
CA SER A 78 -15.01 13.58 -27.37
C SER A 78 -15.03 13.36 -28.89
N THR A 79 -14.84 14.41 -29.69
CA THR A 79 -14.80 14.29 -31.16
C THR A 79 -13.47 13.70 -31.62
N THR A 80 -12.36 14.12 -31.01
CA THR A 80 -11.01 13.66 -31.39
C THR A 80 -10.52 12.47 -30.55
N ASN A 81 -11.26 12.09 -29.50
CA ASN A 81 -10.79 11.19 -28.45
C ASN A 81 -9.49 11.67 -27.78
N GLU A 82 -9.25 12.98 -27.76
CA GLU A 82 -8.10 13.56 -27.06
C GLU A 82 -8.28 13.36 -25.56
N LEU A 83 -7.32 12.70 -24.93
CA LEU A 83 -7.27 12.54 -23.48
C LEU A 83 -6.61 13.76 -22.83
N TYR A 84 -7.00 14.03 -21.59
CA TYR A 84 -6.27 14.95 -20.74
C TYR A 84 -4.80 14.51 -20.57
N GLY A 85 -3.88 15.47 -20.69
CA GLY A 85 -2.43 15.27 -20.54
C GLY A 85 -1.85 16.04 -19.36
N ALA A 86 -0.54 15.84 -19.12
CA ALA A 86 0.20 16.62 -18.13
C ALA A 86 0.08 18.12 -18.45
N GLY A 87 -0.16 18.92 -17.41
CA GLY A 87 -0.32 20.36 -17.52
C GLY A 87 -1.73 20.85 -17.88
N ASP A 88 -2.64 19.98 -18.35
CA ASP A 88 -4.04 20.34 -18.54
C ASP A 88 -4.75 20.59 -17.19
N ILE A 89 -5.83 21.36 -17.22
CA ILE A 89 -6.70 21.58 -16.06
C ILE A 89 -7.89 20.60 -16.11
N MET A 90 -7.98 19.74 -15.10
CA MET A 90 -9.08 18.78 -14.93
C MET A 90 -9.96 19.18 -13.75
N ARG A 91 -11.28 18.94 -13.88
CA ARG A 91 -12.28 19.15 -12.84
C ARG A 91 -12.98 17.85 -12.50
N ARG A 92 -13.40 17.72 -11.24
CA ARG A 92 -14.11 16.56 -10.70
C ARG A 92 -15.32 16.98 -9.84
N PRO A 93 -16.33 17.66 -10.41
CA PRO A 93 -17.43 18.23 -9.65
C PRO A 93 -18.37 17.19 -9.03
N LYS A 94 -18.36 15.94 -9.52
CA LYS A 94 -19.06 14.82 -8.87
C LYS A 94 -18.30 14.38 -7.62
N LEU A 95 -16.98 14.21 -7.70
CA LEU A 95 -16.16 13.89 -6.54
C LEU A 95 -16.24 14.98 -5.47
N ALA A 96 -16.27 16.26 -5.87
CA ALA A 96 -16.47 17.37 -4.93
C ALA A 96 -17.74 17.18 -4.07
N ARG A 97 -18.87 16.84 -4.69
CA ARG A 97 -20.13 16.56 -3.98
C ARG A 97 -20.02 15.35 -3.06
N THR A 98 -19.35 14.29 -3.51
CA THR A 98 -19.08 13.10 -2.68
C THR A 98 -18.26 13.47 -1.44
N LEU A 99 -17.20 14.26 -1.61
CA LEU A 99 -16.35 14.72 -0.50
C LEU A 99 -17.10 15.69 0.43
N GLU A 100 -17.99 16.54 -0.09
CA GLU A 100 -18.85 17.40 0.73
C GLU A 100 -19.80 16.62 1.62
N ILE A 101 -20.39 15.53 1.11
CA ILE A 101 -21.24 14.64 1.91
C ILE A 101 -20.41 14.07 3.07
N VAL A 102 -19.22 13.53 2.79
CA VAL A 102 -18.30 12.99 3.81
C VAL A 102 -17.85 14.07 4.80
N ALA A 103 -17.55 15.28 4.33
CA ALA A 103 -17.11 16.39 5.17
C ALA A 103 -18.20 16.85 6.16
N ASN A 104 -19.48 16.78 5.76
CA ASN A 104 -20.60 17.21 6.59
C ASN A 104 -21.18 16.09 7.48
N GLN A 105 -21.10 14.82 7.03
CA GLN A 105 -21.78 13.68 7.68
C GLN A 105 -20.80 12.70 8.35
N GLY A 106 -19.49 12.87 8.20
CA GLY A 106 -18.48 11.94 8.71
C GLY A 106 -18.22 10.76 7.77
N ALA A 107 -17.30 9.86 8.15
CA ALA A 107 -16.98 8.70 7.31
C ALA A 107 -18.15 7.74 7.17
N ASP A 108 -19.06 7.69 8.15
CA ASP A 108 -20.25 6.83 8.12
C ASP A 108 -21.15 7.07 6.91
N ALA A 109 -21.13 8.27 6.32
CA ALA A 109 -21.82 8.53 5.05
C ALA A 109 -21.41 7.56 3.94
N PHE A 110 -20.15 7.12 3.93
CA PHE A 110 -19.58 6.15 3.00
C PHE A 110 -19.96 4.70 3.35
N TYR A 111 -19.88 4.33 4.63
CA TYR A 111 -19.97 2.93 5.06
C TYR A 111 -21.39 2.47 5.39
N THR A 112 -22.22 3.35 5.95
CA THR A 112 -23.58 3.02 6.44
C THR A 112 -24.63 4.06 6.06
N GLY A 113 -24.23 5.20 5.48
CA GLY A 113 -25.09 6.35 5.18
C GLY A 113 -25.39 6.52 3.70
N GLU A 114 -25.62 7.77 3.29
CA GLU A 114 -26.18 8.13 1.98
C GLU A 114 -25.39 7.61 0.76
N LEU A 115 -24.07 7.48 0.87
CA LEU A 115 -23.23 7.02 -0.24
C LEU A 115 -23.16 5.50 -0.34
N SER A 116 -23.44 4.77 0.75
CA SER A 116 -23.24 3.31 0.81
C SER A 116 -24.03 2.56 -0.28
N ASP A 117 -25.29 2.94 -0.51
CA ASP A 117 -26.15 2.37 -1.54
C ASP A 117 -25.61 2.60 -2.95
N LYS A 118 -25.12 3.82 -3.21
CA LYS A 118 -24.52 4.20 -4.49
C LYS A 118 -23.26 3.39 -4.73
N ILE A 119 -22.36 3.33 -3.75
CA ILE A 119 -21.08 2.62 -3.84
C ILE A 119 -21.31 1.13 -4.12
N VAL A 120 -22.19 0.47 -3.35
CA VAL A 120 -22.51 -0.95 -3.55
C VAL A 120 -23.08 -1.20 -4.94
N LYS A 121 -24.01 -0.35 -5.38
CA LYS A 121 -24.59 -0.44 -6.71
C LYS A 121 -23.54 -0.28 -7.81
N GLU A 122 -22.69 0.74 -7.73
CA GLU A 122 -21.64 1.00 -8.72
C GLU A 122 -20.64 -0.16 -8.84
N ILE A 123 -20.31 -0.81 -7.72
CA ILE A 123 -19.44 -1.99 -7.69
C ILE A 123 -20.14 -3.21 -8.31
N GLN A 124 -21.41 -3.45 -7.95
CA GLN A 124 -22.20 -4.60 -8.41
C GLN A 124 -22.58 -4.50 -9.89
N ASP A 125 -22.89 -3.31 -10.39
CA ASP A 125 -23.13 -3.04 -11.82
C ASP A 125 -21.91 -3.40 -12.68
N ARG A 126 -20.73 -3.52 -12.07
CA ARG A 126 -19.46 -3.92 -12.70
C ARG A 126 -19.05 -5.35 -12.34
N GLY A 127 -19.99 -6.15 -11.85
CA GLY A 127 -19.81 -7.56 -11.51
C GLY A 127 -19.14 -7.81 -10.15
N GLY A 128 -18.97 -6.79 -9.32
CA GLY A 128 -18.44 -6.95 -7.97
C GLY A 128 -19.44 -7.58 -7.00
N ILE A 129 -18.93 -8.09 -5.89
CA ILE A 129 -19.70 -8.87 -4.90
C ILE A 129 -19.78 -8.22 -3.52
N ILE A 130 -19.21 -7.02 -3.37
CA ILE A 130 -19.30 -6.26 -2.11
C ILE A 130 -20.76 -5.93 -1.83
N THR A 131 -21.18 -6.18 -0.60
CA THR A 131 -22.53 -5.89 -0.09
C THR A 131 -22.52 -4.69 0.85
N LYS A 132 -23.70 -4.16 1.19
CA LYS A 132 -23.82 -3.15 2.25
C LYS A 132 -23.30 -3.65 3.59
N GLN A 133 -23.48 -4.95 3.87
CA GLN A 133 -23.00 -5.55 5.10
C GLN A 133 -21.46 -5.55 5.16
N ASP A 134 -20.79 -5.83 4.04
CA ASP A 134 -19.32 -5.77 3.97
C ASP A 134 -18.80 -4.34 4.23
N LEU A 135 -19.47 -3.31 3.72
CA LEU A 135 -19.14 -1.91 4.03
C LEU A 135 -19.40 -1.58 5.51
N ALA A 136 -20.58 -1.95 6.03
CA ALA A 136 -20.98 -1.63 7.40
C ALA A 136 -20.12 -2.33 8.46
N GLN A 137 -19.63 -3.53 8.16
CA GLN A 137 -18.78 -4.31 9.06
C GLN A 137 -17.29 -3.96 8.97
N PHE A 138 -16.90 -3.11 8.02
CA PHE A 138 -15.51 -2.72 7.86
C PHE A 138 -15.02 -1.91 9.07
N ASN A 139 -13.91 -2.36 9.65
CA ASN A 139 -13.23 -1.66 10.73
C ASN A 139 -11.72 -1.65 10.50
N VAL A 140 -11.05 -0.70 11.15
CA VAL A 140 -9.60 -0.51 11.08
C VAL A 140 -8.96 -1.00 12.37
N ASP A 141 -7.91 -1.81 12.23
CA ASP A 141 -7.09 -2.25 13.35
C ASP A 141 -6.13 -1.13 13.75
N PHE A 142 -6.10 -0.82 15.04
CA PHE A 142 -5.10 0.06 15.66
C PHE A 142 -4.24 -0.77 16.61
N GLN A 143 -2.93 -0.75 16.38
CA GLN A 143 -1.96 -1.52 17.16
C GLN A 143 -0.65 -0.75 17.25
N GLU A 144 0.17 -1.09 18.25
CA GLU A 144 1.53 -0.57 18.36
C GLU A 144 2.36 -0.94 17.13
N ALA A 145 3.37 -0.12 16.83
CA ALA A 145 4.27 -0.36 15.71
C ALA A 145 5.35 -1.39 16.07
N LEU A 146 5.85 -2.12 15.06
CA LEU A 146 7.09 -2.88 15.20
C LEU A 146 8.23 -1.91 15.43
N SER A 147 8.98 -2.13 16.51
CA SER A 147 10.15 -1.33 16.84
C SER A 147 11.45 -2.09 16.59
N ILE A 148 12.47 -1.35 16.17
CA ILE A 148 13.78 -1.89 15.81
C ILE A 148 14.83 -0.88 16.24
N ASP A 149 15.79 -1.29 17.04
CA ASP A 149 16.97 -0.45 17.26
C ASP A 149 17.74 -0.34 15.95
N ILE A 150 18.03 0.89 15.53
CA ILE A 150 19.05 1.18 14.52
C ILE A 150 20.23 1.70 15.32
N ASN A 151 21.19 0.83 15.62
CA ASN A 151 22.32 1.10 16.51
C ASN A 151 21.93 1.64 17.90
N ASN A 152 22.90 2.20 18.63
CA ASN A 152 22.69 2.72 19.99
C ASN A 152 22.04 4.11 20.03
N THR A 153 21.83 4.74 18.89
CA THR A 153 21.37 6.13 18.76
C THR A 153 19.95 6.23 18.23
N TYR A 154 19.47 5.32 17.38
CA TYR A 154 18.16 5.46 16.73
C TYR A 154 17.24 4.26 17.00
N THR A 155 15.93 4.52 16.96
CA THR A 155 14.89 3.48 16.93
C THR A 155 13.98 3.74 15.74
N ALA A 156 13.73 2.70 14.95
CA ALA A 156 12.81 2.66 13.84
C ALA A 156 11.47 2.06 14.26
N TYR A 157 10.38 2.60 13.71
CA TYR A 157 9.01 2.10 13.89
C TYR A 157 8.37 1.84 12.54
N THR A 158 7.80 0.66 12.36
CA THR A 158 7.11 0.25 11.13
C THR A 158 5.86 -0.59 11.41
N THR A 159 5.14 -0.96 10.35
CA THR A 159 3.85 -1.66 10.44
C THR A 159 4.00 -3.17 10.62
N HIS A 160 2.97 -3.84 11.14
CA HIS A 160 2.90 -5.30 11.24
C HIS A 160 2.30 -5.94 9.97
N ALA A 161 2.38 -7.27 9.85
CA ALA A 161 1.63 -8.04 8.86
C ALA A 161 0.12 -7.66 8.86
N PRO A 162 -0.57 -7.64 7.70
CA PRO A 162 -0.14 -8.18 6.41
C PRO A 162 0.72 -7.24 5.55
N THR A 163 1.24 -6.13 6.09
CA THR A 163 2.23 -5.29 5.38
C THR A 163 3.64 -5.88 5.46
N SER A 164 4.61 -5.25 4.79
CA SER A 164 5.99 -5.72 4.72
C SER A 164 6.93 -5.12 5.78
N GLY A 165 6.41 -4.48 6.82
CA GLY A 165 7.24 -3.98 7.93
C GLY A 165 8.07 -5.06 8.67
N PRO A 166 7.58 -6.30 8.88
CA PRO A 166 8.42 -7.40 9.39
C PRO A 166 9.60 -7.75 8.47
N ILE A 167 9.42 -7.65 7.16
CA ILE A 167 10.48 -7.90 6.16
C ILE A 167 11.52 -6.78 6.19
N LEU A 168 11.07 -5.53 6.25
CA LEU A 168 11.97 -4.38 6.46
C LEU A 168 12.77 -4.55 7.76
N THR A 169 12.11 -4.97 8.83
CA THR A 169 12.76 -5.25 10.12
C THR A 169 13.86 -6.28 10.00
N PHE A 170 13.55 -7.41 9.36
CA PHE A 170 14.49 -8.49 9.18
C PHE A 170 15.73 -8.07 8.37
N ILE A 171 15.53 -7.32 7.28
CA ILE A 171 16.62 -6.77 6.47
C ILE A 171 17.51 -5.86 7.32
N LEU A 172 16.92 -4.94 8.09
CA LEU A 172 17.67 -4.02 8.95
C LEU A 172 18.48 -4.78 10.00
N ASN A 173 17.90 -5.80 10.65
CA ASN A 173 18.62 -6.62 11.62
C ASN A 173 19.82 -7.37 11.00
N ILE A 174 19.67 -7.93 9.79
CA ILE A 174 20.78 -8.59 9.09
C ILE A 174 21.91 -7.59 8.82
N LEU A 175 21.56 -6.43 8.25
CA LEU A 175 22.55 -5.43 7.82
C LEU A 175 23.28 -4.77 8.98
N GLN A 176 22.63 -4.61 10.13
CA GLN A 176 23.24 -4.01 11.32
C GLN A 176 24.47 -4.77 11.80
N GLY A 177 24.48 -6.09 11.72
CA GLY A 177 25.65 -6.86 12.14
C GLY A 177 26.86 -6.82 11.20
N PHE A 178 26.75 -6.15 10.04
CA PHE A 178 27.89 -5.85 9.18
C PHE A 178 28.51 -4.47 9.45
N GLN A 179 27.91 -3.65 10.31
CA GLN A 179 28.38 -2.27 10.57
C GLN A 179 29.76 -2.18 11.23
N SER A 180 30.20 -3.24 11.91
CA SER A 180 31.55 -3.34 12.51
C SER A 180 32.63 -3.69 11.48
N ASP A 181 32.25 -4.30 10.36
CA ASP A 181 33.17 -4.53 9.26
C ASP A 181 33.38 -3.19 8.56
N GLN A 182 34.57 -2.91 8.05
CA GLN A 182 34.90 -1.68 7.33
C GLN A 182 34.10 -1.45 6.01
N GLY A 183 32.97 -2.13 5.83
CA GLY A 183 31.93 -1.81 4.86
C GLY A 183 31.30 -0.47 5.19
N ASN A 184 31.75 0.57 4.50
CA ASN A 184 31.29 1.93 4.62
C ASN A 184 29.76 2.09 4.42
N PHE A 185 28.95 1.88 5.46
CA PHE A 185 27.54 2.32 5.48
C PHE A 185 27.42 3.86 5.54
N LYS A 186 28.54 4.57 5.81
CA LYS A 186 28.61 6.02 6.02
C LYS A 186 29.25 6.81 4.87
N THR A 187 29.53 6.19 3.71
CA THR A 187 30.12 6.93 2.57
C THR A 187 29.10 7.23 1.49
N SER A 188 29.27 8.38 0.84
CA SER A 188 28.56 8.78 -0.40
C SER A 188 28.84 7.86 -1.60
N ASN A 189 29.71 6.86 -1.43
CA ASN A 189 30.05 5.86 -2.43
C ASN A 189 30.16 4.47 -1.77
N PRO A 190 29.06 3.70 -1.69
CA PRO A 190 29.06 2.38 -1.07
C PRO A 190 29.92 1.39 -1.88
N SER A 191 30.62 0.48 -1.20
CA SER A 191 31.46 -0.52 -1.87
C SER A 191 30.64 -1.59 -2.59
N ALA A 192 31.24 -2.28 -3.57
CA ALA A 192 30.63 -3.47 -4.19
C ALA A 192 30.23 -4.53 -3.15
N LEU A 193 31.03 -4.65 -2.08
CA LEU A 193 30.75 -5.55 -0.96
C LEU A 193 29.49 -5.16 -0.18
N PHE A 194 29.24 -3.86 0.03
CA PHE A 194 28.00 -3.39 0.65
C PHE A 194 26.79 -3.79 -0.21
N TYR A 195 26.82 -3.51 -1.51
CA TYR A 195 25.71 -3.87 -2.40
C TYR A 195 25.50 -5.38 -2.46
N HIS A 196 26.57 -6.16 -2.47
CA HIS A 196 26.50 -7.62 -2.38
C HIS A 196 25.75 -8.07 -1.11
N ARG A 197 26.16 -7.60 0.06
CA ARG A 197 25.52 -7.94 1.34
C ARG A 197 24.06 -7.46 1.40
N LEU A 198 23.75 -6.29 0.84
CA LEU A 198 22.39 -5.78 0.70
C LEU A 198 21.51 -6.69 -0.17
N ILE A 199 22.02 -7.10 -1.33
CA ILE A 199 21.33 -8.01 -2.25
C ILE A 199 21.08 -9.36 -1.59
N GLU A 200 22.08 -9.91 -0.89
CA GLU A 200 21.95 -11.20 -0.20
C GLU A 200 20.94 -11.12 0.97
N ALA A 201 20.92 -10.02 1.74
CA ALA A 201 19.91 -9.77 2.76
C ALA A 201 18.50 -9.71 2.15
N PHE A 202 18.32 -9.02 1.02
CA PHE A 202 17.04 -9.02 0.30
C PHE A 202 16.62 -10.42 -0.16
N LYS A 203 17.53 -11.25 -0.68
CA LYS A 203 17.18 -12.61 -1.11
C LYS A 203 16.65 -13.46 0.05
N PHE A 204 17.31 -13.43 1.21
CA PHE A 204 16.80 -14.10 2.41
C PHE A 204 15.45 -13.54 2.88
N ALA A 205 15.29 -12.22 2.85
CA ALA A 205 14.07 -11.57 3.31
C ALA A 205 12.88 -11.85 2.38
N TYR A 206 13.06 -11.77 1.06
CA TYR A 206 12.00 -12.04 0.08
C TYR A 206 11.60 -13.52 0.01
N ALA A 207 12.52 -14.45 0.31
CA ALA A 207 12.14 -15.85 0.51
C ALA A 207 11.07 -15.98 1.61
N LYS A 208 11.22 -15.23 2.70
CA LYS A 208 10.27 -15.20 3.83
C LYS A 208 9.04 -14.34 3.61
N ARG A 209 9.11 -13.32 2.75
CA ARG A 209 7.94 -12.49 2.40
C ARG A 209 6.78 -13.33 1.91
N SER A 210 7.08 -14.36 1.13
CA SER A 210 6.08 -15.29 0.59
C SER A 210 5.33 -16.07 1.67
N GLU A 211 5.84 -16.15 2.91
CA GLU A 211 5.20 -16.82 4.05
C GLU A 211 4.30 -15.86 4.86
N ILE A 212 4.32 -14.54 4.59
CA ILE A 212 3.46 -13.56 5.24
C ILE A 212 2.03 -13.70 4.72
N GLY A 213 1.05 -13.49 5.60
CA GLY A 213 -0.37 -13.39 5.28
C GLY A 213 -1.12 -12.58 6.33
N ASP A 214 -2.45 -12.63 6.29
CA ASP A 214 -3.30 -11.91 7.25
C ASP A 214 -3.29 -12.60 8.63
N PRO A 215 -2.73 -11.96 9.68
CA PRO A 215 -2.67 -12.56 11.02
C PRO A 215 -4.06 -12.79 11.66
N SER A 216 -5.12 -12.15 11.16
CA SER A 216 -6.49 -12.41 11.63
C SER A 216 -7.07 -13.73 11.10
N LYS A 217 -6.43 -14.34 10.09
CA LYS A 217 -6.91 -15.56 9.42
C LYS A 217 -5.92 -16.72 9.48
N ILE A 218 -4.64 -16.46 9.70
CA ILE A 218 -3.60 -17.48 9.80
C ILE A 218 -2.66 -17.19 10.97
N ASN A 219 -2.10 -18.23 11.59
CA ASN A 219 -1.11 -18.07 12.66
C ASN A 219 0.29 -17.90 12.05
N ILE A 220 0.81 -16.68 12.13
CA ILE A 220 2.17 -16.32 11.70
C ILE A 220 3.02 -15.77 12.86
N THR A 221 2.60 -15.99 14.11
CA THR A 221 3.27 -15.40 15.28
C THR A 221 4.75 -15.79 15.37
N GLU A 222 5.08 -17.04 15.08
CA GLU A 222 6.47 -17.50 15.07
C GLU A 222 7.30 -16.92 13.92
N LEU A 223 6.71 -16.82 12.72
CA LEU A 223 7.35 -16.17 11.59
C LEU A 223 7.69 -14.72 11.93
N ILE A 224 6.72 -13.96 12.46
CA ILE A 224 6.95 -12.56 12.86
C ILE A 224 8.03 -12.47 13.94
N ARG A 225 7.98 -13.32 14.98
CA ARG A 225 8.99 -13.36 16.04
C ARG A 225 10.39 -13.58 15.49
N ASN A 226 10.54 -14.50 14.54
CA ASN A 226 11.83 -14.79 13.90
C ASN A 226 12.29 -13.60 13.06
N LEU A 227 11.43 -13.05 12.19
CA LEU A 227 11.77 -11.90 11.34
C LEU A 227 12.15 -10.65 12.14
N THR A 228 11.63 -10.50 13.36
CA THR A 228 11.95 -9.37 14.24
C THR A 228 13.09 -9.65 15.21
N SER A 229 13.63 -10.88 15.24
CA SER A 229 14.69 -11.29 16.18
C SER A 229 16.09 -10.94 15.65
N LYS A 230 16.96 -10.45 16.54
CA LYS A 230 18.39 -10.25 16.25
C LYS A 230 19.11 -11.58 16.09
N ASP A 231 18.83 -12.57 16.95
CA ASP A 231 19.46 -13.91 16.88
C ASP A 231 19.17 -14.62 15.55
N TYR A 232 17.92 -14.51 15.07
CA TYR A 232 17.54 -15.08 13.78
C TYR A 232 18.25 -14.37 12.61
N ALA A 233 18.38 -13.04 12.69
CA ALA A 233 19.14 -12.28 11.71
C ALA A 233 20.64 -12.61 11.73
N ASP A 234 21.21 -12.92 12.91
CA ASP A 234 22.59 -13.33 13.08
C ASP A 234 22.88 -14.71 12.46
N ASP A 235 21.99 -15.68 12.67
CA ASP A 235 22.04 -16.98 11.99
C ASP A 235 22.05 -16.80 10.47
N ILE A 236 21.13 -15.99 9.95
CA ILE A 236 21.01 -15.73 8.51
C ILE A 236 22.22 -14.97 7.97
N ARG A 237 22.73 -14.00 8.72
CA ARG A 237 23.95 -13.27 8.37
C ARG A 237 25.15 -14.22 8.25
N SER A 238 25.29 -15.21 9.13
CA SER A 238 26.38 -16.19 9.08
C SER A 238 26.41 -17.04 7.79
N ARG A 239 25.28 -17.09 7.08
CA ARG A 239 25.11 -17.80 5.82
C ARG A 239 25.48 -16.95 4.60
N ILE A 240 25.48 -15.62 4.72
CA ILE A 240 25.91 -14.72 3.63
C ILE A 240 27.41 -14.93 3.36
N ARG A 241 27.78 -15.10 2.08
CA ARG A 241 29.16 -15.27 1.62
C ARG A 241 29.56 -14.07 0.79
N ASP A 242 30.59 -13.34 1.18
CA ASP A 242 31.00 -12.07 0.56
C ASP A 242 31.42 -12.16 -0.93
N ASN A 243 31.64 -13.36 -1.45
CA ASN A 243 32.18 -13.62 -2.78
C ASN A 243 31.28 -14.50 -3.66
N THR A 244 30.09 -14.90 -3.21
CA THR A 244 29.26 -15.87 -3.93
C THR A 244 27.79 -15.63 -3.67
N THR A 245 26.96 -15.97 -4.66
CA THR A 245 25.50 -16.00 -4.56
C THR A 245 24.98 -17.37 -4.97
N PHE A 246 23.76 -17.71 -4.57
CA PHE A 246 23.17 -19.02 -4.75
C PHE A 246 21.82 -18.97 -5.48
N GLY A 247 21.26 -20.14 -5.80
CA GLY A 247 19.90 -20.25 -6.32
C GLY A 247 18.84 -20.01 -5.24
N TYR A 248 17.59 -19.72 -5.64
CA TYR A 248 16.49 -19.34 -4.72
C TYR A 248 16.24 -20.34 -3.57
N GLN A 249 16.49 -21.65 -3.80
CA GLN A 249 16.32 -22.71 -2.80
C GLN A 249 17.26 -22.52 -1.60
N TYR A 250 18.46 -21.99 -1.80
CA TYR A 250 19.42 -21.74 -0.73
C TYR A 250 18.89 -20.73 0.30
N TYR A 251 18.16 -19.72 -0.18
CA TYR A 251 17.55 -18.68 0.65
C TYR A 251 16.23 -19.15 1.29
N GLY A 252 15.76 -20.34 0.94
CA GLY A 252 14.49 -20.90 1.41
C GLY A 252 13.28 -20.43 0.60
N GLY A 253 13.46 -19.95 -0.63
CA GLY A 253 12.34 -19.57 -1.49
C GLY A 253 11.53 -20.81 -1.90
N THR A 254 10.29 -20.90 -1.43
CA THR A 254 9.37 -22.01 -1.74
C THR A 254 8.13 -21.57 -2.50
N TRP A 255 7.76 -20.29 -2.40
CA TRP A 255 6.54 -19.77 -2.98
C TRP A 255 6.81 -18.52 -3.82
N GLU A 256 6.01 -18.35 -4.87
CA GLU A 256 6.02 -17.13 -5.66
C GLU A 256 5.22 -16.03 -4.95
N ASP A 257 5.79 -14.83 -5.05
CA ASP A 257 5.18 -13.59 -4.62
C ASP A 257 5.06 -12.63 -5.82
N ARG A 258 3.98 -11.84 -5.87
CA ARG A 258 3.72 -10.91 -6.96
C ARG A 258 4.08 -9.50 -6.55
N ILE A 259 5.06 -8.90 -7.23
CA ILE A 259 5.43 -7.48 -7.07
C ILE A 259 4.59 -6.65 -8.04
N ARG A 260 4.01 -5.55 -7.55
CA ARG A 260 3.14 -4.66 -8.33
C ARG A 260 3.49 -3.20 -8.10
N THR A 261 3.08 -2.37 -9.05
CA THR A 261 3.42 -0.95 -9.15
C THR A 261 2.21 -0.07 -8.83
N GLY A 262 2.45 1.03 -8.10
CA GLY A 262 1.45 2.06 -7.84
C GLY A 262 1.18 2.19 -6.34
N THR A 263 1.54 3.34 -5.76
CA THR A 263 1.34 3.73 -4.35
C THR A 263 1.72 5.20 -4.20
N ALA A 264 1.11 5.92 -3.26
CA ALA A 264 1.59 7.21 -2.81
C ALA A 264 2.12 7.11 -1.37
N HIS A 265 3.18 7.84 -1.08
CA HIS A 265 3.71 7.98 0.27
C HIS A 265 3.80 9.46 0.62
N ILE A 266 3.42 9.81 1.85
CA ILE A 266 3.57 11.14 2.40
C ILE A 266 4.28 11.02 3.75
N SER A 267 5.26 11.89 3.98
CA SER A 267 5.93 12.05 5.25
C SER A 267 5.70 13.48 5.75
N VAL A 268 5.21 13.63 6.97
CA VAL A 268 4.96 14.92 7.61
C VAL A 268 5.66 14.95 8.96
N VAL A 269 6.30 16.07 9.27
CA VAL A 269 6.81 16.38 10.61
C VAL A 269 6.17 17.70 11.04
N GLY A 270 5.43 17.65 12.15
CA GLY A 270 4.78 18.79 12.78
C GLY A 270 5.74 19.63 13.59
N LEU A 271 5.33 20.86 13.91
CA LEU A 271 6.13 21.80 14.71
C LEU A 271 6.35 21.31 16.14
N ASP A 272 5.41 20.52 16.67
CA ASP A 272 5.45 19.96 18.02
C ASP A 272 6.26 18.65 18.10
N GLY A 273 6.90 18.24 16.99
CA GLY A 273 7.68 17.00 16.90
C GLY A 273 6.87 15.77 16.50
N ASP A 274 5.56 15.90 16.29
CA ASP A 274 4.73 14.84 15.72
C ASP A 274 5.24 14.43 14.33
N ALA A 275 5.24 13.14 14.04
CA ALA A 275 5.67 12.61 12.76
C ALA A 275 4.68 11.58 12.21
N VAL A 276 4.35 11.69 10.92
CA VAL A 276 3.45 10.77 10.23
C VAL A 276 4.13 10.25 8.97
N ALA A 277 4.20 8.93 8.83
CA ALA A 277 4.58 8.24 7.60
C ALA A 277 3.36 7.47 7.08
N LEU A 278 2.70 8.02 6.07
CA LEU A 278 1.47 7.44 5.51
C LEU A 278 1.75 6.87 4.11
N THR A 279 1.40 5.61 3.91
CA THR A 279 1.43 4.96 2.60
C THR A 279 0.01 4.53 2.24
N SER A 280 -0.51 5.01 1.11
CA SER A 280 -1.87 4.71 0.63
C SER A 280 -1.82 4.30 -0.84
N THR A 281 -2.73 3.41 -1.24
CA THR A 281 -2.78 2.90 -2.60
C THR A 281 -4.17 2.44 -3.01
N VAL A 282 -4.45 2.58 -4.31
CA VAL A 282 -5.54 1.86 -5.00
C VAL A 282 -5.02 0.63 -5.75
N ASN A 283 -3.80 0.22 -5.46
CA ASN A 283 -2.95 -0.72 -6.18
C ASN A 283 -2.48 -0.16 -7.54
N GLN A 284 -2.97 -0.67 -8.68
CA GLN A 284 -2.47 -0.24 -9.98
C GLN A 284 -3.00 1.15 -10.39
N TYR A 285 -2.44 1.74 -11.45
CA TYR A 285 -2.96 3.01 -11.99
C TYR A 285 -4.46 2.92 -12.27
N PHE A 286 -5.24 3.79 -11.63
CA PHE A 286 -6.71 3.79 -11.67
C PHE A 286 -7.37 2.48 -11.18
N GLY A 287 -6.68 1.74 -10.31
CA GLY A 287 -7.18 0.55 -9.61
C GLY A 287 -7.82 -0.49 -10.53
N SER A 288 -9.04 -0.88 -10.20
CA SER A 288 -9.88 -1.83 -10.96
C SER A 288 -10.37 -1.32 -12.30
N LYS A 289 -10.01 -0.07 -12.68
CA LYS A 289 -10.54 0.64 -13.85
C LYS A 289 -12.05 0.85 -13.76
N VAL A 290 -12.63 0.72 -12.57
CA VAL A 290 -14.02 1.06 -12.29
C VAL A 290 -14.07 2.46 -11.70
N LEU A 291 -14.77 3.34 -12.41
CA LEU A 291 -15.16 4.65 -11.91
C LEU A 291 -16.65 4.61 -11.54
N GLY A 292 -16.98 5.04 -10.33
CA GLY A 292 -18.37 5.25 -9.90
C GLY A 292 -19.02 6.38 -10.70
N PRO A 293 -20.04 6.12 -11.56
CA PRO A 293 -20.67 7.17 -12.36
C PRO A 293 -21.38 8.25 -11.54
N GLU A 294 -21.84 7.96 -10.32
CA GLU A 294 -22.48 8.93 -9.42
C GLU A 294 -21.49 9.54 -8.44
N THR A 295 -20.67 8.70 -7.80
CA THR A 295 -19.75 9.11 -6.74
C THR A 295 -18.44 9.71 -7.27
N ASP A 296 -18.08 9.41 -8.53
CA ASP A 296 -16.79 9.72 -9.15
C ASP A 296 -15.61 9.15 -8.33
N ILE A 297 -15.82 8.00 -7.67
CA ILE A 297 -14.76 7.26 -6.99
C ILE A 297 -14.09 6.30 -7.98
N ILE A 298 -12.76 6.31 -8.04
CA ILE A 298 -12.00 5.27 -8.73
C ILE A 298 -11.69 4.17 -7.71
N TYR A 299 -12.18 2.96 -7.95
CA TYR A 299 -12.07 1.86 -7.00
C TYR A 299 -10.76 1.08 -7.14
N ASN A 300 -10.21 0.63 -6.02
CA ASN A 300 -8.98 -0.16 -5.96
C ASN A 300 -9.09 -1.49 -6.71
N ASP A 301 -7.95 -2.07 -7.12
CA ASP A 301 -7.84 -3.48 -7.52
C ASP A 301 -7.07 -4.30 -6.48
N GLN A 302 -7.34 -4.09 -5.19
CA GLN A 302 -6.53 -4.69 -4.12
C GLN A 302 -6.67 -6.22 -4.05
N MET A 303 -7.74 -6.81 -4.60
CA MET A 303 -7.88 -8.27 -4.69
C MET A 303 -6.77 -8.91 -5.55
N ASP A 304 -6.13 -8.13 -6.41
CA ASP A 304 -4.97 -8.55 -7.22
C ASP A 304 -3.72 -8.90 -6.39
N SER A 305 -3.68 -8.47 -5.13
CA SER A 305 -2.60 -8.76 -4.20
C SER A 305 -2.72 -10.14 -3.56
N PHE A 306 -3.84 -10.87 -3.73
CA PHE A 306 -3.93 -12.27 -3.31
C PHE A 306 -3.19 -13.21 -4.26
N SER A 307 -2.66 -14.29 -3.69
CA SER A 307 -2.12 -15.42 -4.43
C SER A 307 -3.26 -16.25 -5.03
N THR A 308 -3.08 -16.72 -6.26
CA THR A 308 -4.04 -17.58 -6.96
C THR A 308 -3.70 -19.05 -6.73
N PRO A 309 -4.60 -19.87 -6.17
CA PRO A 309 -4.36 -21.31 -6.03
C PRO A 309 -4.05 -21.96 -7.39
N ASN A 310 -3.21 -23.00 -7.38
CA ASN A 310 -2.82 -23.78 -8.55
C ASN A 310 -2.07 -23.00 -9.66
N THR A 311 -1.59 -21.79 -9.40
CA THR A 311 -0.65 -21.11 -10.31
C THR A 311 0.78 -21.43 -9.94
N ILE A 312 1.60 -21.71 -10.96
CA ILE A 312 3.02 -22.00 -10.86
C ILE A 312 3.76 -21.07 -11.84
N ASN A 313 4.88 -20.52 -11.41
CA ASN A 313 5.67 -19.63 -12.25
C ASN A 313 6.63 -20.36 -13.20
N SER A 314 7.35 -19.61 -14.03
CA SER A 314 8.29 -20.16 -15.03
C SER A 314 9.43 -20.99 -14.43
N PHE A 315 9.67 -20.92 -13.12
CA PHE A 315 10.68 -21.68 -12.39
C PHE A 315 10.09 -22.88 -11.63
N GLY A 316 8.81 -23.19 -11.82
CA GLY A 316 8.14 -24.30 -11.13
C GLY A 316 7.74 -23.99 -9.69
N VAL A 317 7.77 -22.71 -9.27
CA VAL A 317 7.45 -22.31 -7.89
C VAL A 317 5.95 -22.01 -7.76
N PRO A 318 5.21 -22.70 -6.87
CA PRO A 318 3.79 -22.48 -6.66
C PRO A 318 3.48 -21.17 -5.92
N ALA A 319 2.24 -20.69 -6.05
CA ALA A 319 1.78 -19.50 -5.33
C ALA A 319 1.65 -19.73 -3.81
N SER A 320 1.89 -18.68 -3.02
CA SER A 320 1.86 -18.74 -1.56
C SER A 320 0.47 -19.10 -0.98
N PRO A 321 0.35 -20.20 -0.21
CA PRO A 321 -0.87 -20.52 0.51
C PRO A 321 -1.23 -19.53 1.62
N ALA A 322 -0.22 -18.92 2.25
CA ALA A 322 -0.42 -17.93 3.31
C ALA A 322 -1.23 -16.72 2.82
N ASN A 323 -1.15 -16.42 1.52
CA ASN A 323 -1.84 -15.30 0.88
C ASN A 323 -2.92 -15.75 -0.13
N PHE A 324 -3.48 -16.96 -0.01
CA PHE A 324 -4.68 -17.30 -0.78
C PHE A 324 -5.89 -16.47 -0.34
N ILE A 325 -6.74 -16.13 -1.31
CA ILE A 325 -7.99 -15.39 -1.13
C ILE A 325 -8.95 -16.13 -0.18
N ALA A 326 -9.58 -15.40 0.74
CA ALA A 326 -10.65 -15.90 1.61
C ALA A 326 -11.58 -14.74 2.05
N PRO A 327 -12.86 -15.02 2.38
CA PRO A 327 -13.78 -13.99 2.85
C PRO A 327 -13.27 -13.25 4.10
N GLY A 328 -13.36 -11.92 4.10
CA GLY A 328 -12.91 -11.05 5.19
C GLY A 328 -11.41 -11.10 5.49
N LYS A 329 -10.60 -11.71 4.61
CA LYS A 329 -9.14 -11.70 4.68
C LYS A 329 -8.60 -10.46 3.99
N ARG A 330 -7.48 -9.94 4.47
CA ARG A 330 -6.70 -8.87 3.84
C ARG A 330 -5.56 -9.47 3.02
N PRO A 331 -5.32 -8.99 1.79
CA PRO A 331 -4.17 -9.44 1.01
C PRO A 331 -2.87 -8.86 1.57
N VAL A 332 -1.75 -9.55 1.32
CA VAL A 332 -0.41 -9.06 1.66
C VAL A 332 -0.10 -7.77 0.90
N SER A 333 0.54 -6.82 1.59
CA SER A 333 0.97 -5.55 1.02
C SER A 333 2.49 -5.41 1.05
N SER A 334 3.06 -4.76 0.02
CA SER A 334 4.48 -4.39 -0.04
C SER A 334 4.81 -3.12 0.75
N MET A 335 3.79 -2.42 1.27
CA MET A 335 3.98 -1.19 2.03
C MET A 335 4.78 -1.43 3.30
N ALA A 336 5.70 -0.53 3.63
CA ALA A 336 6.48 -0.53 4.86
C ALA A 336 6.84 0.92 5.26
N PRO A 337 5.84 1.76 5.63
CA PRO A 337 6.12 3.08 6.17
C PRO A 337 7.03 2.96 7.40
N LEU A 338 7.96 3.90 7.53
CA LEU A 338 8.99 3.87 8.56
C LEU A 338 9.13 5.27 9.17
N VAL A 339 9.11 5.34 10.50
CA VAL A 339 9.51 6.53 11.27
C VAL A 339 10.78 6.18 12.04
N VAL A 340 11.79 7.04 11.99
CA VAL A 340 13.04 6.86 12.74
C VAL A 340 13.17 8.00 13.73
N ILE A 341 13.34 7.67 15.01
CA ILE A 341 13.57 8.64 16.08
C ILE A 341 14.98 8.45 16.63
N GLU A 342 15.60 9.55 17.04
CA GLU A 342 16.78 9.50 17.89
C GLU A 342 16.34 9.12 19.31
N LYS A 343 17.04 8.15 19.90
CA LYS A 343 16.87 7.81 21.32
C LYS A 343 17.25 9.04 22.11
N GLN A 344 16.31 9.58 22.89
CA GLN A 344 16.64 10.63 23.83
C GLN A 344 17.76 10.11 24.73
N SER A 345 18.88 10.84 24.79
CA SER A 345 19.87 10.63 25.85
C SER A 345 19.10 10.65 27.17
N GLN A 346 19.13 9.56 27.94
CA GLN A 346 18.89 9.72 29.36
C GLN A 346 19.92 10.77 29.81
N ARG A 347 19.41 11.91 30.29
CA ARG A 347 20.19 13.10 30.61
C ARG A 347 21.46 12.78 31.40
#